data_AF-A0AAV6FML7-F1
#
_entry.id   AF-A0AAV6FML7-F1
#
_cell.length_a   1.000
_cell.length_b   1.000
_cell.length_c   1.000
_cell.angle_alpha   90.00
_cell.angle_beta   90.00
_cell.angle_gamma   90.00
#
_symmetry.space_group_name_H-M   'P 1'
#
loop_
_entity.id
_entity.type
_entity.pdbx_description
1 polymer ?
#
loop_
_entity_poly.entity_id
_entity_poly.type
_entity_poly.pdbx_seq_one_letter_code
_entity_poly.pdbx_strand_id
1 'polypeptide(L)'
;MALSRTAQSFMEKQDRCRLSCLVPLVISDVSHHSIELTWGKEEKEERVGSPEEWTCFTLEEEDPRKHSFAAVYVGYGTQHTVEGLQASTLYRFRVKATRPSGETICGPILTASTAREPVNGRNLHQAVLMNDEEELSQVLQSRLVNVDVPDRLGFTPLMMAAMRGFLSLVHMLVQHGADVSMTNGSGKNSLMLACFCGHLEVVRCLRKCGVPWSTMDRAGCTALHWATDGGHLPVLQHLLQDGCKVDVRDSVSYWTPLMRVSAVSGDAEMAALLIRAGADVNVRDRDGKTPLMVAVLNNHEALVKLLLDNGADKHAKNGFGLGAIEMAKSFERKNIFWMLTGRMFD
;
A
#
# COMPACT_ATOMS: atom_id res chain seq x y z
N MET A 1 15.72 -37.72 -84.65
CA MET A 1 14.90 -38.92 -84.40
C MET A 1 13.74 -38.47 -83.54
N ALA A 2 12.62 -38.12 -84.18
CA ALA A 2 11.38 -38.93 -84.23
C ALA A 2 10.62 -38.87 -82.87
N LEU A 3 9.36 -38.44 -82.72
CA LEU A 3 8.26 -38.06 -83.60
C LEU A 3 7.31 -37.14 -82.80
N SER A 4 6.57 -36.30 -83.52
CA SER A 4 5.43 -35.47 -83.10
C SER A 4 4.30 -36.26 -82.42
N ARG A 5 3.58 -35.65 -81.44
CA ARG A 5 2.09 -35.52 -81.46
C ARG A 5 1.48 -34.77 -80.25
N THR A 6 0.81 -33.67 -80.59
CA THR A 6 -0.51 -33.19 -80.09
C THR A 6 -0.72 -32.86 -78.61
N ALA A 7 -0.99 -31.57 -78.39
CA ALA A 7 -1.96 -31.09 -77.41
C ALA A 7 -3.37 -31.68 -77.66
N GLN A 8 -4.18 -31.65 -76.60
CA GLN A 8 -5.59 -32.05 -76.48
C GLN A 8 -5.87 -33.55 -76.39
N SER A 9 -6.18 -34.00 -75.17
CA SER A 9 -7.50 -34.56 -74.87
C SER A 9 -7.59 -35.01 -73.40
N PHE A 10 -8.41 -34.26 -72.65
CA PHE A 10 -9.32 -34.77 -71.62
C PHE A 10 -8.80 -35.15 -70.22
N MET A 11 -9.42 -34.45 -69.26
CA MET A 11 -9.67 -34.80 -67.86
C MET A 11 -8.44 -34.67 -66.95
N GLU A 12 -8.18 -33.52 -66.33
CA GLU A 12 -9.11 -32.81 -65.43
C GLU A 12 -9.74 -33.77 -64.42
N LYS A 13 -9.44 -33.54 -63.14
CA LYS A 13 -10.00 -34.20 -61.95
C LYS A 13 -9.56 -35.64 -61.73
N GLN A 14 -8.44 -35.81 -61.03
CA GLN A 14 -8.47 -36.75 -59.91
C GLN A 14 -7.41 -36.42 -58.85
N ASP A 15 -7.94 -36.03 -57.70
CA ASP A 15 -7.40 -36.29 -56.37
C ASP A 15 -6.02 -35.72 -56.05
N ARG A 16 -6.04 -34.45 -55.61
CA ARG A 16 -5.15 -33.97 -54.55
C ARG A 16 -5.35 -34.83 -53.30
N CYS A 17 -4.67 -35.98 -53.25
CA CYS A 17 -4.22 -36.56 -51.99
C CYS A 17 -3.24 -35.58 -51.34
N ARG A 18 -3.75 -34.68 -50.49
CA ARG A 18 -2.96 -34.03 -49.43
C ARG A 18 -3.55 -34.40 -48.08
N LEU A 19 -3.29 -35.64 -47.65
CA LEU A 19 -3.11 -35.91 -46.23
C LEU A 19 -1.93 -35.06 -45.75
N SER A 20 -2.02 -34.49 -44.54
CA SER A 20 -1.04 -33.59 -43.88
C SER A 20 -1.02 -32.18 -44.51
N CYS A 21 -1.15 -31.06 -43.80
CA CYS A 21 -0.87 -30.76 -42.41
C CYS A 21 -1.92 -29.73 -41.94
N LEU A 22 -2.59 -29.97 -40.80
CA LEU A 22 -2.87 -28.82 -39.94
C LEU A 22 -1.51 -28.23 -39.60
N VAL A 23 -1.26 -27.02 -40.07
CA VAL A 23 -0.05 -26.29 -39.72
C VAL A 23 0.00 -26.21 -38.19
N PRO A 24 1.15 -26.52 -37.57
CA PRO A 24 1.23 -26.60 -36.12
C PRO A 24 0.77 -25.29 -35.49
N LEU A 25 -0.05 -25.41 -34.45
CA LEU A 25 -0.33 -24.30 -33.54
C LEU A 25 1.00 -23.92 -32.88
N VAL A 26 1.39 -22.66 -32.98
CA VAL A 26 2.65 -22.16 -32.43
C VAL A 26 2.41 -20.94 -31.55
N ILE A 27 3.25 -20.80 -30.53
CA ILE A 27 3.27 -19.63 -29.65
C ILE A 27 4.05 -18.53 -30.35
N SER A 28 3.46 -17.36 -30.48
CA SER A 28 4.09 -16.20 -31.13
C SER A 28 4.66 -15.23 -30.10
N ASP A 29 3.90 -14.96 -29.04
CA ASP A 29 4.32 -14.14 -27.91
C ASP A 29 3.64 -14.60 -26.62
N VAL A 30 4.27 -14.32 -25.47
CA VAL A 30 3.76 -14.69 -24.15
C VAL A 30 3.97 -13.54 -23.17
N SER A 31 2.86 -13.08 -22.57
CA SER A 31 2.88 -12.19 -21.43
C SER A 31 2.49 -12.93 -20.14
N HIS A 32 2.38 -12.20 -19.03
CA HIS A 32 1.89 -12.74 -17.77
C HIS A 32 0.36 -12.87 -17.72
N HIS A 33 -0.37 -12.26 -18.66
CA HIS A 33 -1.84 -12.32 -18.74
C HIS A 33 -2.37 -12.75 -20.12
N SER A 34 -1.49 -13.05 -21.07
CA SER A 34 -1.88 -13.42 -22.42
C SER A 34 -0.89 -14.34 -23.12
N ILE A 35 -1.40 -15.13 -24.05
CA ILE A 35 -0.62 -15.98 -24.95
C ILE A 35 -1.13 -15.73 -26.36
N GLU A 36 -0.24 -15.27 -27.22
CA GLU A 36 -0.52 -15.10 -28.64
C GLU A 36 -0.20 -16.39 -29.40
N LEU A 37 -1.21 -16.89 -30.12
CA LEU A 37 -1.14 -18.14 -30.86
C LEU A 37 -1.35 -17.87 -32.34
N THR A 38 -0.52 -18.49 -33.17
CA THR A 38 -0.67 -18.48 -34.63
C THR A 38 -0.78 -19.89 -35.18
N TRP A 39 -1.55 -20.04 -36.25
CA TRP A 39 -1.76 -21.29 -36.95
C TRP A 39 -2.01 -21.04 -38.43
N GLY A 40 -1.56 -21.94 -39.29
CA GLY A 40 -1.62 -21.72 -40.74
C GLY A 40 -0.47 -20.82 -41.21
N LYS A 41 0.27 -21.26 -42.24
CA LYS A 41 1.14 -20.35 -42.99
C LYS A 41 0.32 -19.80 -44.16
N GLU A 42 0.42 -18.49 -44.38
CA GLU A 42 -0.08 -17.79 -45.55
C GLU A 42 0.36 -18.52 -46.84
N GLU A 43 -0.58 -19.12 -47.56
CA GLU A 43 -0.60 -18.87 -49.00
C GLU A 43 -1.18 -17.47 -49.12
N LYS A 44 -0.38 -16.48 -49.55
CA LYS A 44 -0.82 -15.11 -49.87
C LYS A 44 -1.72 -15.10 -51.11
N GLU A 45 -2.69 -16.00 -51.17
CA GLU A 45 -3.80 -15.89 -52.10
C GLU A 45 -4.83 -15.00 -51.42
N GLU A 46 -5.11 -13.84 -52.01
CA GLU A 46 -6.22 -13.00 -51.59
C GLU A 46 -7.47 -13.89 -51.53
N ARG A 47 -8.16 -13.88 -50.39
CA ARG A 47 -9.35 -14.72 -50.24
C ARG A 47 -10.41 -14.24 -51.21
N VAL A 48 -10.63 -14.99 -52.27
CA VAL A 48 -11.68 -14.72 -53.27
C VAL A 48 -12.90 -15.57 -52.92
N GLY A 49 -14.10 -14.98 -52.86
CA GLY A 49 -15.36 -15.69 -52.59
C GLY A 49 -16.10 -15.24 -51.33
N SER A 50 -17.24 -15.87 -51.04
CA SER A 50 -18.03 -15.57 -49.84
C SER A 50 -17.43 -16.24 -48.59
N PRO A 51 -17.62 -15.71 -47.37
CA PRO A 51 -17.07 -16.29 -46.13
C PRO A 51 -17.50 -17.74 -45.85
N GLU A 52 -18.58 -18.19 -46.48
CA GLU A 52 -19.13 -19.55 -46.39
C GLU A 52 -18.22 -20.59 -47.07
N GLU A 53 -17.34 -20.14 -47.97
CA GLU A 53 -16.40 -20.98 -48.71
C GLU A 53 -15.05 -21.12 -48.00
N TRP A 54 -14.86 -20.45 -46.85
CA TRP A 54 -13.58 -20.42 -46.14
C TRP A 54 -13.52 -21.45 -45.02
N THR A 55 -12.32 -21.96 -44.74
CA THR A 55 -12.09 -22.81 -43.58
C THR A 55 -12.22 -21.96 -42.31
N CYS A 56 -13.13 -22.38 -41.42
CA CYS A 56 -13.30 -21.76 -40.12
C CYS A 56 -12.38 -22.43 -39.11
N PHE A 57 -11.72 -21.63 -38.27
CA PHE A 57 -10.85 -22.10 -37.20
C PHE A 57 -11.52 -21.86 -35.85
N THR A 58 -11.50 -22.90 -35.02
CA THR A 58 -11.90 -22.83 -33.63
C THR A 58 -10.68 -23.09 -32.76
N LEU A 59 -10.22 -22.09 -32.03
CA LEU A 59 -9.22 -22.27 -30.98
C LEU A 59 -9.95 -22.68 -29.70
N GLU A 60 -9.47 -23.74 -29.07
CA GLU A 60 -10.04 -24.25 -27.83
C GLU A 60 -8.99 -24.29 -26.71
N GLU A 61 -9.40 -23.90 -25.52
CA GLU A 61 -8.66 -24.00 -24.27
C GLU A 61 -9.20 -25.18 -23.44
N GLU A 62 -8.32 -25.96 -22.82
CA GLU A 62 -8.70 -27.02 -21.90
C GLU A 62 -9.13 -26.47 -20.54
N ASP A 63 -10.33 -26.84 -20.08
CA ASP A 63 -10.74 -26.68 -18.68
C ASP A 63 -10.06 -27.80 -17.87
N PRO A 64 -9.07 -27.49 -17.00
CA PRO A 64 -8.30 -28.51 -16.29
C PRO A 64 -9.14 -29.28 -15.26
N ARG A 65 -10.30 -28.74 -14.83
CA ARG A 65 -11.20 -29.43 -13.88
C ARG A 65 -12.06 -30.44 -14.61
N LYS A 66 -12.54 -30.09 -15.80
CA LYS A 66 -13.45 -30.92 -16.60
C LYS A 66 -12.75 -31.82 -17.62
N HIS A 67 -11.46 -31.60 -17.85
CA HIS A 67 -10.67 -32.26 -18.90
C HIS A 67 -11.38 -32.15 -20.27
N SER A 68 -12.04 -31.00 -20.49
CA SER A 68 -12.85 -30.71 -21.66
C SER A 68 -12.37 -29.42 -22.31
N PHE A 69 -12.40 -29.35 -23.63
CA PHE A 69 -11.99 -28.17 -24.37
C PHE A 69 -13.19 -27.25 -24.65
N ALA A 70 -13.03 -25.96 -24.39
CA ALA A 70 -14.01 -24.92 -24.68
C ALA A 70 -13.46 -23.94 -25.72
N ALA A 71 -14.31 -23.48 -26.63
CA ALA A 71 -13.91 -22.53 -27.66
C ALA A 71 -13.63 -21.15 -27.05
N VAL A 72 -12.43 -20.62 -27.32
CA VAL A 72 -12.01 -19.26 -26.92
C VAL A 72 -11.98 -18.31 -28.13
N TYR A 73 -11.89 -18.86 -29.35
CA TYR A 73 -12.02 -18.11 -30.59
C TYR A 73 -12.69 -18.97 -31.66
N VAL A 74 -13.56 -18.34 -32.46
CA VAL A 74 -14.16 -18.93 -33.67
C VAL A 74 -14.10 -17.88 -34.76
N GLY A 75 -13.50 -18.22 -35.90
CA GLY A 75 -13.46 -17.31 -37.04
C GLY A 75 -12.48 -17.76 -38.11
N TYR A 76 -12.19 -16.87 -39.03
CA TYR A 76 -11.35 -17.16 -40.19
C TYR A 76 -9.90 -16.69 -40.02
N GLY A 77 -9.57 -16.09 -38.88
CA GLY A 77 -8.20 -15.63 -38.58
C GLY A 77 -7.25 -16.79 -38.34
N THR A 78 -5.96 -16.52 -38.57
CA THR A 78 -4.83 -17.43 -38.35
C THR A 78 -3.98 -17.02 -37.14
N GLN A 79 -4.45 -16.04 -36.38
CA GLN A 79 -3.79 -15.45 -35.24
C GLN A 79 -4.84 -15.04 -34.21
N HIS A 80 -4.60 -15.34 -32.96
CA HIS A 80 -5.43 -14.88 -31.85
C HIS A 80 -4.63 -14.80 -30.55
N THR A 81 -4.91 -13.74 -29.78
CA THR A 81 -4.34 -13.55 -28.46
C THR A 81 -5.38 -13.91 -27.42
N VAL A 82 -5.10 -14.96 -26.65
CA VAL A 82 -5.93 -15.35 -25.51
C VAL A 82 -5.56 -14.43 -24.34
N GLU A 83 -6.48 -13.57 -23.92
CA GLU A 83 -6.30 -12.57 -22.86
C GLU A 83 -6.94 -13.01 -21.54
N GLY A 84 -6.54 -12.39 -20.43
CA GLY A 84 -7.11 -12.66 -19.10
C GLY A 84 -6.63 -13.94 -18.44
N LEU A 85 -5.48 -14.46 -18.88
CA LEU A 85 -4.82 -15.63 -18.30
C LEU A 85 -4.18 -15.29 -16.95
N GLN A 86 -4.03 -16.28 -16.08
CA GLN A 86 -3.32 -16.16 -14.81
C GLN A 86 -1.82 -16.30 -15.05
N ALA A 87 -1.01 -15.51 -14.35
CA ALA A 87 0.46 -15.57 -14.45
C ALA A 87 1.01 -16.89 -13.91
N SER A 88 2.17 -17.32 -14.42
CA SER A 88 2.83 -18.59 -14.03
C SER A 88 1.93 -19.84 -14.08
N THR A 89 0.94 -19.85 -14.97
CA THR A 89 -0.03 -20.94 -15.10
C THR A 89 0.14 -21.65 -16.42
N LEU A 90 0.03 -22.97 -16.39
CA LEU A 90 0.12 -23.85 -17.56
C LEU A 90 -1.26 -23.94 -18.24
N TYR A 91 -1.30 -23.64 -19.52
CA TYR A 91 -2.49 -23.73 -20.36
C TYR A 91 -2.27 -24.73 -21.50
N ARG A 92 -3.36 -25.37 -21.94
CA ARG A 92 -3.36 -26.36 -23.01
C ARG A 92 -4.37 -25.94 -24.07
N PHE A 93 -3.89 -25.75 -25.28
CA PHE A 93 -4.66 -25.25 -26.41
C PHE A 93 -4.66 -26.26 -27.55
N ARG A 94 -5.71 -26.22 -28.38
CA ARG A 94 -5.72 -26.89 -29.68
C ARG A 94 -6.53 -26.08 -30.67
N VAL A 95 -6.22 -26.22 -31.96
CA VAL A 95 -7.02 -25.62 -33.04
C VAL A 95 -7.77 -26.72 -33.77
N LYS A 96 -9.05 -26.46 -34.04
CA LYS A 96 -9.88 -27.23 -34.96
C LYS A 96 -10.08 -26.44 -36.24
N ALA A 97 -9.91 -27.08 -37.38
CA ALA A 97 -10.23 -26.51 -38.69
C ALA A 97 -11.49 -27.19 -39.23
N THR A 98 -12.53 -26.42 -39.47
CA THR A 98 -13.80 -26.86 -40.05
C THR A 98 -13.88 -26.37 -41.49
N ARG A 99 -13.85 -27.31 -42.43
CA ARG A 99 -13.99 -27.01 -43.86
C ARG A 99 -15.45 -26.64 -44.19
N PRO A 100 -15.70 -25.97 -45.32
CA PRO A 100 -17.06 -25.74 -45.83
C PRO A 100 -17.87 -27.03 -46.02
N SER A 101 -17.20 -28.16 -46.27
CA SER A 101 -17.82 -29.49 -46.35
C SER A 101 -18.36 -30.03 -45.02
N GLY A 102 -18.11 -29.35 -43.91
CA GLY A 102 -18.42 -29.80 -42.55
C GLY A 102 -17.37 -30.74 -41.94
N GLU A 103 -16.36 -31.16 -42.71
CA GLU A 103 -15.26 -31.97 -42.20
C GLU A 103 -14.41 -31.16 -41.21
N THR A 104 -14.26 -31.69 -40.01
CA THR A 104 -13.49 -31.05 -38.94
C THR A 104 -12.22 -31.85 -38.66
N ILE A 105 -11.07 -31.17 -38.66
CA ILE A 105 -9.80 -31.78 -38.31
C ILE A 105 -9.26 -31.09 -37.05
N CYS A 106 -8.89 -31.87 -36.05
CA CYS A 106 -8.32 -31.37 -34.79
C CYS A 106 -6.79 -31.44 -34.85
N GLY A 107 -6.12 -30.33 -34.52
CA GLY A 107 -4.67 -30.27 -34.37
C GLY A 107 -4.19 -30.91 -33.05
N PRO A 108 -2.87 -31.10 -32.92
CA PRO A 108 -2.28 -31.56 -31.66
C PRO A 108 -2.49 -30.55 -30.53
N ILE A 109 -2.43 -31.02 -29.29
CA ILE A 109 -2.47 -30.16 -28.11
C ILE A 109 -1.12 -29.45 -27.98
N LEU A 110 -1.15 -28.13 -27.91
CA LEU A 110 -0.03 -27.27 -27.55
C LEU A 110 -0.13 -26.91 -26.09
N THR A 111 0.97 -27.09 -25.35
CA THR A 111 1.07 -26.64 -23.96
C THR A 111 1.90 -25.37 -23.91
N ALA A 112 1.39 -24.34 -23.23
CA ALA A 112 2.05 -23.05 -23.07
C ALA A 112 1.90 -22.56 -21.62
N SER A 113 2.92 -21.92 -21.07
CA SER A 113 2.85 -21.30 -19.75
C SER A 113 2.93 -19.79 -19.88
N THR A 114 2.07 -19.06 -19.16
CA THR A 114 2.21 -17.61 -19.02
C THR A 114 3.48 -17.26 -18.24
N ALA A 115 4.03 -16.08 -18.51
CA ALA A 115 5.18 -15.56 -17.78
C ALA A 115 4.81 -15.23 -16.31
N ARG A 116 5.83 -15.01 -15.47
CA ARG A 116 5.62 -14.43 -14.14
C ARG A 116 5.10 -13.01 -14.26
N GLU A 117 4.24 -12.60 -13.33
CA GLU A 117 3.80 -11.21 -13.24
C GLU A 117 5.03 -10.31 -13.04
N PRO A 118 5.20 -9.24 -13.84
CA PRO A 118 6.32 -8.33 -13.69
C PRO A 118 6.24 -7.63 -12.34
N VAL A 119 7.41 -7.50 -11.71
CA VAL A 119 7.55 -6.84 -10.41
C VAL A 119 7.05 -5.40 -10.51
N ASN A 120 6.08 -5.04 -9.67
CA ASN A 120 5.48 -3.70 -9.65
C ASN A 120 5.37 -3.16 -8.21
N GLY A 121 4.91 -1.91 -8.07
CA GLY A 121 4.78 -1.26 -6.76
C GLY A 121 3.87 -1.99 -5.78
N ARG A 122 2.89 -2.78 -6.26
CA ARG A 122 2.03 -3.60 -5.41
C ARG A 122 2.82 -4.72 -4.75
N ASN A 123 3.73 -5.37 -5.48
CA ASN A 123 4.62 -6.39 -4.90
C ASN A 123 5.48 -5.78 -3.78
N LEU A 124 5.97 -4.56 -3.98
CA LEU A 124 6.75 -3.86 -2.96
C LEU A 124 5.96 -3.62 -1.66
N HIS A 125 4.74 -3.08 -1.77
CA HIS A 125 3.87 -2.89 -0.61
C HIS A 125 3.44 -4.21 0.03
N GLN A 126 3.18 -5.23 -0.78
CA GLN A 126 2.77 -6.56 -0.30
C GLN A 126 3.88 -7.22 0.51
N ALA A 127 5.13 -7.18 0.03
CA ALA A 127 6.29 -7.70 0.75
C ALA A 127 6.44 -7.01 2.11
N VAL A 128 6.32 -5.68 2.16
CA VAL A 128 6.35 -4.94 3.44
C VAL A 128 5.19 -5.30 4.35
N LEU A 129 3.98 -5.44 3.81
CA LEU A 129 2.80 -5.79 4.59
C LEU A 129 2.91 -7.18 5.23
N MET A 130 3.49 -8.13 4.51
CA MET A 130 3.69 -9.51 4.99
C MET A 130 4.97 -9.69 5.81
N ASN A 131 5.76 -8.63 6.00
CA ASN A 131 7.10 -8.69 6.58
C ASN A 131 8.03 -9.69 5.87
N ASP A 132 7.90 -9.80 4.55
CA ASP A 132 8.65 -10.74 3.73
C ASP A 132 9.97 -10.10 3.28
N GLU A 133 11.05 -10.43 3.99
CA GLU A 133 12.38 -9.90 3.69
C GLU A 133 12.92 -10.39 2.34
N GLU A 134 12.58 -11.61 1.94
CA GLU A 134 13.07 -12.22 0.71
C GLU A 134 12.37 -11.61 -0.51
N GLU A 135 11.03 -11.51 -0.48
CA GLU A 135 10.27 -10.86 -1.54
C GLU A 135 10.66 -9.39 -1.65
N LEU A 136 10.83 -8.68 -0.52
CA LEU A 136 11.27 -7.29 -0.54
C LEU A 136 12.65 -7.15 -1.21
N SER A 137 13.60 -8.01 -0.85
CA SER A 137 14.95 -8.00 -1.43
C SER A 137 14.92 -8.27 -2.94
N GLN A 138 14.14 -9.26 -3.39
CA GLN A 138 13.96 -9.55 -4.82
C GLN A 138 13.37 -8.35 -5.57
N VAL A 139 12.33 -7.72 -5.00
CA VAL A 139 11.67 -6.55 -5.60
C VAL A 139 12.64 -5.38 -5.73
N LEU A 140 13.39 -5.06 -4.67
CA LEU A 140 14.34 -3.95 -4.65
C LEU A 140 15.55 -4.19 -5.58
N GLN A 141 16.02 -5.43 -5.69
CA GLN A 141 17.12 -5.80 -6.60
C GLN A 141 16.74 -5.69 -8.08
N SER A 142 15.46 -5.83 -8.43
CA SER A 142 15.00 -5.69 -9.81
C SER A 142 15.30 -4.29 -10.39
N ARG A 143 15.37 -3.25 -9.54
CA ARG A 143 15.48 -1.82 -9.92
C ARG A 143 14.38 -1.34 -10.88
N LEU A 144 13.31 -2.11 -11.05
CA LEU A 144 12.17 -1.77 -11.90
C LEU A 144 11.11 -0.96 -11.15
N VAL A 145 11.12 -1.02 -9.83
CA VAL A 145 10.14 -0.38 -8.95
C VAL A 145 10.78 0.79 -8.22
N ASN A 146 10.11 1.94 -8.24
CA ASN A 146 10.47 3.07 -7.38
C ASN A 146 10.27 2.66 -5.91
N VAL A 147 11.34 2.68 -5.12
CA VAL A 147 11.32 2.35 -3.69
C VAL A 147 10.35 3.22 -2.88
N ASP A 148 10.11 4.44 -3.37
CA ASP A 148 9.26 5.46 -2.74
C ASP A 148 7.84 5.51 -3.34
N VAL A 149 7.45 4.49 -4.13
CA VAL A 149 6.10 4.43 -4.71
C VAL A 149 5.03 4.52 -3.62
N PRO A 150 4.13 5.52 -3.65
CA PRO A 150 3.07 5.61 -2.66
C PRO A 150 1.90 4.69 -3.01
N ASP A 151 1.24 4.15 -1.99
CA ASP A 151 -0.05 3.49 -2.14
C ASP A 151 -1.18 4.51 -2.39
N ARG A 152 -2.42 4.01 -2.48
CA ARG A 152 -3.61 4.87 -2.73
C ARG A 152 -3.88 5.89 -1.62
N LEU A 153 -3.34 5.69 -0.42
CA LEU A 153 -3.48 6.58 0.73
C LEU A 153 -2.24 7.49 0.90
N GLY A 154 -1.28 7.41 -0.02
CA GLY A 154 -0.04 8.18 0.02
C GLY A 154 1.03 7.60 0.94
N PHE A 155 0.89 6.36 1.40
CA PHE A 155 1.91 5.71 2.24
C PHE A 155 2.99 5.09 1.36
N THR A 156 4.25 5.38 1.68
CA THR A 156 5.40 4.70 1.08
C THR A 156 5.64 3.36 1.76
N PRO A 157 6.41 2.44 1.15
CA PRO A 157 6.84 1.20 1.80
C PRO A 157 7.59 1.48 3.11
N LEU A 158 8.41 2.54 3.15
CA LEU A 158 9.13 2.93 4.36
C LEU A 158 8.18 3.37 5.49
N MET A 159 7.12 4.12 5.17
CA MET A 159 6.10 4.50 6.15
C MET A 159 5.37 3.29 6.72
N MET A 160 5.02 2.32 5.86
CA MET A 160 4.36 1.08 6.30
C MET A 160 5.28 0.26 7.21
N ALA A 161 6.53 0.06 6.82
CA ALA A 161 7.52 -0.65 7.63
C ALA A 161 7.72 0.04 8.99
N ALA A 162 7.79 1.38 8.98
CA ALA A 162 7.98 2.17 10.20
C ALA A 162 6.77 2.10 11.14
N MET A 163 5.55 2.18 10.59
CA MET A 163 4.30 2.04 11.34
C MET A 163 4.11 0.63 11.93
N ARG A 164 4.68 -0.40 11.29
CA ARG A 164 4.62 -1.80 11.77
C ARG A 164 5.78 -2.19 12.68
N GLY A 165 6.81 -1.35 12.79
CA GLY A 165 7.98 -1.63 13.62
C GLY A 165 8.97 -2.62 12.99
N PHE A 166 8.89 -2.84 11.67
CA PHE A 166 9.72 -3.80 10.96
C PHE A 166 11.11 -3.22 10.68
N LEU A 167 11.97 -3.23 11.70
CA LEU A 167 13.31 -2.62 11.65
C LEU A 167 14.19 -3.17 10.51
N SER A 168 14.15 -4.48 10.24
CA SER A 168 14.89 -5.08 9.12
C SER A 168 14.47 -4.48 7.78
N LEU A 169 13.16 -4.33 7.56
CA LEU A 169 12.64 -3.73 6.33
C LEU A 169 12.97 -2.25 6.22
N VAL A 170 12.93 -1.51 7.34
CA VAL A 170 13.37 -0.11 7.39
C VAL A 170 14.84 0.00 6.94
N HIS A 171 15.72 -0.88 7.44
CA HIS A 171 17.12 -0.89 6.99
C HIS A 171 17.24 -1.20 5.50
N MET A 172 16.57 -2.24 4.99
CA MET A 172 16.63 -2.58 3.57
C MET A 172 16.14 -1.44 2.67
N LEU A 173 15.00 -0.83 3.01
CA LEU A 173 14.43 0.27 2.24
C LEU A 173 15.37 1.49 2.21
N VAL A 174 15.92 1.88 3.37
CA VAL A 174 16.87 3.00 3.46
C VAL A 174 18.17 2.69 2.72
N GLN A 175 18.70 1.48 2.81
CA GLN A 175 19.89 1.05 2.07
C GLN A 175 19.69 1.10 0.55
N HIS A 176 18.46 0.87 0.09
CA HIS A 176 18.06 0.99 -1.31
C HIS A 176 17.59 2.39 -1.71
N GLY A 177 17.82 3.40 -0.85
CA GLY A 177 17.64 4.81 -1.19
C GLY A 177 16.25 5.37 -0.95
N ALA A 178 15.42 4.74 -0.11
CA ALA A 178 14.13 5.29 0.28
C ALA A 178 14.29 6.70 0.91
N ASP A 179 13.49 7.66 0.43
CA ASP A 179 13.49 9.02 0.94
C ASP A 179 12.74 9.10 2.28
N VAL A 180 13.52 9.26 3.36
CA VAL A 180 13.03 9.38 4.74
C VAL A 180 12.23 10.67 5.00
N SER A 181 12.29 11.65 4.09
CA SER A 181 11.61 12.94 4.20
C SER A 181 10.17 12.94 3.66
N MET A 182 9.82 11.91 2.89
CA MET A 182 8.49 11.76 2.30
C MET A 182 7.38 11.81 3.35
N THR A 183 6.21 12.33 2.96
CA THR A 183 5.03 12.43 3.82
C THR A 183 3.79 11.88 3.14
N ASN A 184 2.90 11.26 3.91
CA ASN A 184 1.61 10.78 3.41
C ASN A 184 0.61 11.92 3.17
N GLY A 185 -0.63 11.58 2.78
CA GLY A 185 -1.69 12.56 2.53
C GLY A 185 -2.04 13.49 3.71
N SER A 186 -1.67 13.13 4.94
CA SER A 186 -1.83 13.98 6.14
C SER A 186 -0.58 14.80 6.49
N GLY A 187 0.49 14.68 5.72
CA GLY A 187 1.78 15.30 6.01
C GLY A 187 2.63 14.53 7.04
N LYS A 188 2.27 13.29 7.39
CA LYS A 188 3.06 12.48 8.34
C LYS A 188 4.17 11.75 7.62
N ASN A 189 5.38 11.80 8.16
CA ASN A 189 6.51 10.99 7.70
C ASN A 189 6.62 9.67 8.47
N SER A 190 7.55 8.81 8.06
CA SER A 190 7.81 7.51 8.68
C SER A 190 8.17 7.62 10.17
N LEU A 191 8.89 8.67 10.57
CA LEU A 191 9.29 8.89 11.96
C LEU A 191 8.09 9.17 12.86
N MET A 192 7.16 10.03 12.43
CA MET A 192 5.93 10.33 13.17
C MET A 192 5.07 9.07 13.37
N LEU A 193 4.96 8.24 12.33
CA LEU A 193 4.21 6.98 12.40
C LEU A 193 4.85 5.99 13.38
N ALA A 194 6.17 5.83 13.33
CA ALA A 194 6.91 4.98 14.27
C ALA A 194 6.79 5.49 15.72
N CYS A 195 6.78 6.82 15.91
CA CYS A 195 6.57 7.43 17.23
C CYS A 195 5.18 7.12 17.79
N PHE A 196 4.14 7.28 16.98
CA PHE A 196 2.77 6.95 17.38
C PHE A 196 2.59 5.48 17.74
N CYS A 197 3.21 4.57 16.99
CA CYS A 197 3.11 3.12 17.23
C CYS A 197 4.11 2.56 18.26
N GLY A 198 5.01 3.39 18.80
CA GLY A 198 5.88 2.99 19.91
C GLY A 198 7.14 2.23 19.50
N HIS A 199 7.54 2.27 18.23
CA HIS A 199 8.65 1.47 17.71
C HIS A 199 10.00 2.16 17.91
N LEU A 200 10.52 2.15 19.15
CA LEU A 200 11.73 2.88 19.55
C LEU A 200 12.95 2.62 18.66
N GLU A 201 13.22 1.37 18.28
CA GLU A 201 14.38 1.06 17.44
C GLU A 201 14.25 1.61 16.02
N VAL A 202 13.03 1.62 15.47
CA VAL A 202 12.74 2.29 14.19
C VAL A 202 12.90 3.81 14.33
N VAL A 203 12.41 4.40 15.41
CA VAL A 203 12.57 5.83 15.70
C VAL A 203 14.06 6.20 15.74
N ARG A 204 14.88 5.42 16.44
CA ARG A 204 16.35 5.60 16.51
C ARG A 204 16.99 5.49 15.13
N CYS A 205 16.58 4.51 14.33
CA CYS A 205 17.09 4.31 12.98
C CYS A 205 16.77 5.52 12.08
N LEU A 206 15.50 5.91 11.99
CA LEU A 206 15.06 7.05 11.17
C LEU A 206 15.68 8.36 11.64
N ARG A 207 15.88 8.55 12.95
CA ARG A 207 16.58 9.71 13.50
C ARG A 207 18.04 9.76 13.04
N LYS A 208 18.75 8.62 13.05
CA LYS A 208 20.12 8.51 12.53
C LYS A 208 20.21 8.78 11.02
N CYS A 209 19.15 8.48 10.28
CA CYS A 209 19.02 8.84 8.86
C CYS A 209 18.81 10.34 8.61
N GLY A 210 18.79 11.18 9.65
CA GLY A 210 18.77 12.64 9.52
C GLY A 210 17.39 13.28 9.55
N VAL A 211 16.32 12.51 9.83
CA VAL A 211 14.98 13.10 9.97
C VAL A 211 14.96 14.04 11.20
N PRO A 212 14.57 15.32 11.06
CA PRO A 212 14.56 16.26 12.17
C PRO A 212 13.30 16.12 13.03
N TRP A 213 13.42 16.37 14.34
CA TRP A 213 12.28 16.40 15.25
C TRP A 213 11.29 17.53 14.99
N SER A 214 11.74 18.57 14.29
CA SER A 214 10.97 19.78 13.98
C SER A 214 10.02 19.63 12.80
N THR A 215 10.05 18.51 12.06
CA THR A 215 9.08 18.26 11.00
C THR A 215 7.67 18.27 11.58
N MET A 216 6.75 18.90 10.86
CA MET A 216 5.35 19.03 11.25
C MET A 216 4.46 18.45 10.16
N ASP A 217 3.40 17.76 10.55
CA ASP A 217 2.36 17.35 9.63
C ASP A 217 1.40 18.50 9.29
N ARG A 218 0.35 18.25 8.51
CA ARG A 218 -0.59 19.30 8.08
C ARG A 218 -1.37 19.93 9.24
N ALA A 219 -1.45 19.27 10.41
CA ALA A 219 -2.08 19.82 11.60
C ALA A 219 -1.09 20.61 12.47
N GLY A 220 0.19 20.73 12.07
CA GLY A 220 1.23 21.33 12.89
C GLY A 220 1.79 20.39 13.97
N CYS A 221 1.46 19.10 13.93
CA CYS A 221 1.92 18.14 14.93
C CYS A 221 3.32 17.64 14.60
N THR A 222 4.21 17.66 15.59
CA THR A 222 5.57 17.08 15.51
C THR A 222 5.58 15.61 15.95
N ALA A 223 6.73 14.93 15.78
CA ALA A 223 6.92 13.58 16.29
C ALA A 223 6.66 13.45 17.81
N LEU A 224 6.90 14.52 18.59
CA LEU A 224 6.63 14.53 20.03
C LEU A 224 5.12 14.50 20.34
N HIS A 225 4.29 15.17 19.53
CA HIS A 225 2.83 15.08 19.66
C HIS A 225 2.37 13.64 19.42
N TRP A 226 2.85 13.02 18.34
CA TRP A 226 2.50 11.65 17.99
C TRP A 226 3.00 10.61 19.00
N ALA A 227 4.21 10.77 19.55
CA ALA A 227 4.70 9.92 20.64
C ALA A 227 3.83 10.03 21.91
N THR A 228 3.33 11.23 22.20
CA THR A 228 2.44 11.50 23.33
C THR A 228 1.08 10.85 23.13
N ASP A 229 0.49 10.98 21.93
CA ASP A 229 -0.78 10.33 21.59
C ASP A 229 -0.69 8.81 21.61
N GLY A 230 0.46 8.25 21.22
CA GLY A 230 0.71 6.81 21.26
C GLY A 230 0.88 6.24 22.67
N GLY A 231 1.22 7.07 23.66
CA GLY A 231 1.36 6.64 25.05
C GLY A 231 2.64 5.87 25.39
N HIS A 232 3.63 5.88 24.50
CA HIS A 232 4.81 5.03 24.63
C HIS A 232 5.98 5.75 25.32
N LEU A 233 6.06 5.60 26.65
CA LEU A 233 7.09 6.24 27.50
C LEU A 233 8.54 6.09 26.98
N PRO A 234 9.02 4.91 26.50
CA PRO A 234 10.39 4.78 26.02
C PRO A 234 10.69 5.64 24.78
N VAL A 235 9.71 5.78 23.88
CA VAL A 235 9.83 6.65 22.70
C VAL A 235 9.84 8.10 23.14
N LEU A 236 8.88 8.50 23.98
CA LEU A 236 8.79 9.86 24.51
C LEU A 236 10.09 10.27 25.20
N GLN A 237 10.61 9.43 26.09
CA GLN A 237 11.86 9.67 26.80
C GLN A 237 13.04 9.84 25.83
N HIS A 238 13.14 9.01 24.79
CA HIS A 238 14.21 9.12 23.80
C HIS A 238 14.15 10.45 23.04
N LEU A 239 12.96 10.88 22.60
CA LEU A 239 12.77 12.15 21.90
C LEU A 239 13.21 13.35 22.76
N LEU A 240 12.84 13.35 24.03
CA LEU A 240 13.18 14.41 24.99
C LEU A 240 14.70 14.44 25.28
N GLN A 241 15.32 13.27 25.44
CA GLN A 241 16.78 13.16 25.62
C GLN A 241 17.56 13.60 24.39
N ASP A 242 17.02 13.40 23.18
CA ASP A 242 17.64 13.86 21.92
C ASP A 242 17.33 15.34 21.60
N GLY A 243 16.79 16.09 22.58
CA GLY A 243 16.69 17.56 22.53
C GLY A 243 15.58 18.10 21.63
N CYS A 244 14.49 17.34 21.40
CA CYS A 244 13.34 17.89 20.69
C CYS A 244 12.67 19.04 21.47
N LYS A 245 12.07 20.00 20.75
CA LYS A 245 11.36 21.12 21.37
C LYS A 245 10.06 20.62 22.03
N VAL A 246 9.93 20.86 23.33
CA VAL A 246 8.82 20.31 24.14
C VAL A 246 7.50 21.06 23.92
N ASP A 247 7.52 22.39 23.98
CA ASP A 247 6.31 23.23 23.85
C ASP A 247 6.03 23.69 22.41
N VAL A 248 6.11 22.78 21.44
CA VAL A 248 5.57 23.06 20.11
C VAL A 248 4.05 23.05 20.19
N ARG A 249 3.40 24.04 19.61
CA ARG A 249 1.93 24.10 19.51
C ARG A 249 1.50 23.61 18.15
N ASP A 250 0.51 22.74 18.11
CA ASP A 250 -0.16 22.40 16.86
C ASP A 250 -0.90 23.62 16.26
N SER A 251 -1.23 23.54 14.98
CA SER A 251 -1.84 24.65 14.23
C SER A 251 -3.35 24.74 14.40
N VAL A 252 -3.99 23.70 14.96
CA VAL A 252 -5.44 23.57 15.01
C VAL A 252 -5.98 24.05 16.35
N SER A 253 -5.48 23.45 17.43
CA SER A 253 -5.93 23.69 18.81
C SER A 253 -4.95 24.54 19.61
N TYR A 254 -3.74 24.77 19.07
CA TYR A 254 -2.62 25.38 19.80
C TYR A 254 -2.18 24.53 21.00
N TRP A 255 -2.42 23.23 20.92
CA TRP A 255 -2.06 22.31 21.99
C TRP A 255 -0.59 21.94 21.91
N THR A 256 0.06 21.95 23.07
CA THR A 256 1.37 21.33 23.27
C THR A 256 1.21 19.83 23.59
N PRO A 257 2.29 19.04 23.57
CA PRO A 257 2.27 17.68 24.07
C PRO A 257 1.67 17.56 25.48
N LEU A 258 1.99 18.47 26.40
CA LEU A 258 1.40 18.46 27.75
C LEU A 258 -0.12 18.70 27.74
N MET A 259 -0.61 19.59 26.88
CA MET A 259 -2.06 19.78 26.67
C MET A 259 -2.73 18.50 26.16
N ARG A 260 -2.07 17.76 25.25
CA ARG A 260 -2.61 16.49 24.73
C ARG A 260 -2.71 15.43 25.82
N VAL A 261 -1.71 15.31 26.69
CA VAL A 261 -1.80 14.43 27.87
C VAL A 261 -3.02 14.81 28.71
N SER A 262 -3.21 16.10 29.02
CA SER A 262 -4.37 16.57 29.78
C SER A 262 -5.72 16.32 29.09
N ALA A 263 -5.75 16.33 27.75
CA ALA A 263 -6.98 16.19 26.97
C ALA A 263 -7.38 14.74 26.71
N VAL A 264 -6.40 13.85 26.54
CA VAL A 264 -6.62 12.50 25.96
C VAL A 264 -6.42 11.39 26.98
N SER A 265 -5.27 11.36 27.68
CA SER A 265 -4.87 10.19 28.47
C SER A 265 -4.89 10.40 29.98
N GLY A 266 -4.58 11.61 30.46
CA GLY A 266 -4.41 11.88 31.88
C GLY A 266 -3.18 11.22 32.51
N ASP A 267 -2.27 10.69 31.69
CA ASP A 267 -1.10 9.93 32.15
C ASP A 267 -0.10 10.84 32.88
N ALA A 268 -0.05 10.71 34.20
CA ALA A 268 0.82 11.49 35.05
C ALA A 268 2.31 11.19 34.83
N GLU A 269 2.69 9.99 34.39
CA GLU A 269 4.09 9.65 34.12
C GLU A 269 4.57 10.32 32.84
N MET A 270 3.76 10.30 31.77
CA MET A 270 4.05 11.05 30.55
C MET A 270 4.15 12.55 30.80
N ALA A 271 3.19 13.11 31.56
CA ALA A 271 3.24 14.51 31.95
C ALA A 271 4.50 14.83 32.77
N ALA A 272 4.89 13.97 33.71
CA ALA A 272 6.09 14.17 34.53
C ALA A 272 7.37 14.18 33.67
N LEU A 273 7.45 13.35 32.63
CA LEU A 273 8.57 13.38 31.67
C LEU A 273 8.61 14.70 30.89
N LEU A 274 7.47 15.16 30.38
CA LEU A 274 7.37 16.44 29.64
C LEU A 274 7.75 17.62 30.53
N ILE A 275 7.21 17.69 31.76
CA ILE A 275 7.51 18.75 32.73
C ILE A 275 8.99 18.75 33.09
N ARG A 276 9.59 17.57 33.34
CA ARG A 276 11.03 17.46 33.62
C ARG A 276 11.90 17.91 32.46
N ALA A 277 11.42 17.73 31.23
CA ALA A 277 12.07 18.22 30.02
C ALA A 277 11.82 19.72 29.74
N GLY A 278 11.10 20.42 30.63
CA GLY A 278 10.89 21.87 30.56
C GLY A 278 9.58 22.30 29.92
N ALA A 279 8.56 21.43 29.83
CA ALA A 279 7.22 21.85 29.42
C ALA A 279 6.66 22.92 30.36
N ASP A 280 6.18 24.02 29.80
CA ASP A 280 5.49 25.06 30.57
C ASP A 280 4.08 24.58 30.99
N VAL A 281 3.90 24.36 32.30
CA VAL A 281 2.63 23.91 32.91
C VAL A 281 1.49 24.92 32.79
N ASN A 282 1.78 26.17 32.41
CA ASN A 282 0.83 27.27 32.31
C ASN A 282 0.59 27.73 30.86
N VAL A 283 1.01 26.95 29.85
CA VAL A 283 0.69 27.24 28.45
C VAL A 283 -0.82 27.44 28.25
N ARG A 284 -1.17 28.23 27.25
CA ARG A 284 -2.57 28.52 26.90
C ARG A 284 -2.87 28.07 25.49
N ASP A 285 -3.98 27.35 25.34
CA ASP A 285 -4.53 27.00 24.03
C ASP A 285 -5.24 28.20 23.38
N ARG A 286 -5.89 27.97 22.24
CA ARG A 286 -6.62 29.01 21.49
C ARG A 286 -7.73 29.69 22.29
N ASP A 287 -8.36 28.98 23.22
CA ASP A 287 -9.42 29.49 24.09
C ASP A 287 -8.88 30.03 25.42
N GLY A 288 -7.56 30.05 25.59
CA GLY A 288 -6.92 30.44 26.84
C GLY A 288 -6.97 29.38 27.94
N LYS A 289 -7.38 28.13 27.65
CA LYS A 289 -7.36 27.04 28.63
C LYS A 289 -5.91 26.64 28.92
N THR A 290 -5.62 26.29 30.18
CA THR A 290 -4.33 25.76 30.64
C THR A 290 -4.36 24.21 30.73
N PRO A 291 -3.21 23.51 30.79
CA PRO A 291 -3.18 22.06 30.99
C PRO A 291 -3.94 21.63 32.25
N LEU A 292 -3.90 22.45 33.31
CA LEU A 292 -4.68 22.24 34.53
C LEU A 292 -6.17 22.28 34.26
N MET A 293 -6.68 23.32 33.57
CA MET A 293 -8.11 23.41 33.23
C MET A 293 -8.59 22.21 32.43
N VAL A 294 -7.80 21.77 31.44
CA VAL A 294 -8.14 20.62 30.60
C VAL A 294 -8.15 19.32 31.43
N ALA A 295 -7.16 19.11 32.31
CA ALA A 295 -7.12 17.96 33.20
C ALA A 295 -8.30 17.94 34.20
N VAL A 296 -8.72 19.11 34.69
CA VAL A 296 -9.92 19.26 35.54
C VAL A 296 -11.18 18.85 34.79
N LEU A 297 -11.38 19.34 33.56
CA LEU A 297 -12.55 19.01 32.74
C LEU A 297 -12.69 17.49 32.54
N ASN A 298 -11.57 16.81 32.30
CA ASN A 298 -11.51 15.36 32.08
C ASN A 298 -11.40 14.51 33.36
N ASN A 299 -11.46 15.14 34.54
CA ASN A 299 -11.34 14.46 35.84
C ASN A 299 -10.04 13.66 36.06
N HIS A 300 -8.91 14.13 35.53
CA HIS A 300 -7.62 13.47 35.70
C HIS A 300 -6.97 13.87 37.04
N GLU A 301 -7.46 13.30 38.14
CA GLU A 301 -7.07 13.68 39.51
C GLU A 301 -5.55 13.62 39.76
N ALA A 302 -4.89 12.53 39.35
CA ALA A 302 -3.45 12.36 39.52
C ALA A 302 -2.65 13.41 38.73
N LEU A 303 -3.09 13.72 37.51
CA LEU A 303 -2.47 14.74 36.67
C LEU A 303 -2.71 16.15 37.23
N VAL A 304 -3.92 16.44 37.73
CA VAL A 304 -4.21 17.71 38.41
C VAL A 304 -3.27 17.92 39.58
N LYS A 305 -3.10 16.91 40.44
CA LYS A 305 -2.16 16.98 41.56
C LYS A 305 -0.74 17.25 41.07
N LEU A 306 -0.26 16.49 40.08
CA LEU A 306 1.07 16.67 39.50
C LEU A 306 1.28 18.10 38.96
N LEU A 307 0.30 18.64 38.22
CA LEU A 307 0.37 19.98 37.66
C LEU A 307 0.43 21.06 38.76
N LEU A 308 -0.39 20.93 39.81
CA LEU A 308 -0.37 21.84 40.96
C LEU A 308 0.97 21.78 41.71
N ASP A 309 1.49 20.57 41.95
CA ASP A 309 2.78 20.34 42.60
C ASP A 309 3.95 20.95 41.79
N ASN A 310 3.77 21.15 40.47
CA ASN A 310 4.74 21.77 39.57
C ASN A 310 4.40 23.23 39.21
N GLY A 311 3.53 23.91 39.97
CA GLY A 311 3.32 25.35 39.85
C GLY A 311 2.27 25.77 38.83
N ALA A 312 1.33 24.91 38.46
CA ALA A 312 0.18 25.32 37.66
C ALA A 312 -0.68 26.35 38.40
N ASP A 313 -1.01 27.45 37.73
CA ASP A 313 -1.82 28.53 38.27
C ASP A 313 -3.31 28.14 38.30
N LYS A 314 -3.79 27.75 39.48
CA LYS A 314 -5.20 27.42 39.73
C LYS A 314 -6.16 28.62 39.62
N HIS A 315 -5.64 29.85 39.60
CA HIS A 315 -6.42 31.08 39.47
C HIS A 315 -6.46 31.64 38.05
N ALA A 316 -5.71 31.04 37.11
CA ALA A 316 -5.78 31.39 35.71
C ALA A 316 -7.23 31.28 35.20
N LYS A 317 -7.58 32.16 34.27
CA LYS A 317 -8.89 32.19 33.61
C LYS A 317 -8.71 32.06 32.10
N ASN A 318 -9.57 31.27 31.48
CA ASN A 318 -9.62 31.16 30.03
C ASN A 318 -10.30 32.39 29.40
N GLY A 319 -10.43 32.41 28.08
CA GLY A 319 -11.06 33.50 27.33
C GLY A 319 -12.53 33.75 27.66
N PHE A 320 -13.19 32.82 28.35
CA PHE A 320 -14.58 32.94 28.82
C PHE A 320 -14.66 33.40 30.28
N GLY A 321 -13.53 33.71 30.93
CA GLY A 321 -13.47 34.10 32.34
C GLY A 321 -13.63 32.95 33.33
N LEU A 322 -13.63 31.70 32.86
CA LEU A 322 -13.73 30.49 33.69
C LEU A 322 -12.34 29.99 34.10
N GLY A 323 -12.15 29.72 35.40
CA GLY A 323 -10.97 29.10 35.96
C GLY A 323 -11.14 27.61 36.25
N ALA A 324 -10.06 26.98 36.72
CA ALA A 324 -10.06 25.56 37.08
C ALA A 324 -11.06 25.23 38.21
N ILE A 325 -11.24 26.14 39.17
CA ILE A 325 -12.16 25.96 40.30
C ILE A 325 -13.62 26.00 39.83
N GLU A 326 -13.98 26.97 38.98
CA GLU A 326 -15.33 27.06 38.42
C GLU A 326 -15.66 25.84 37.57
N MET A 327 -14.71 25.37 36.75
CA MET A 327 -14.88 24.14 35.97
C MET A 327 -15.08 22.91 36.87
N ALA A 328 -14.25 22.74 37.92
CA ALA A 328 -14.41 21.64 38.86
C ALA A 328 -15.80 21.65 39.51
N LYS A 329 -16.34 22.84 39.81
CA LYS A 329 -17.70 22.98 40.34
C LYS A 329 -18.77 22.64 39.32
N SER A 330 -18.71 23.23 38.12
CA SER A 330 -19.72 23.04 37.06
C SER A 330 -19.84 21.59 36.58
N PHE A 331 -18.75 20.82 36.65
CA PHE A 331 -18.71 19.41 36.23
C PHE A 331 -18.67 18.42 37.40
N GLU A 332 -18.97 18.86 38.62
CA GLU A 332 -19.05 18.02 39.83
C GLU A 332 -17.79 17.19 40.13
N ARG A 333 -16.60 17.76 39.87
CA ARG A 333 -15.30 17.12 40.13
C ARG A 333 -14.91 17.29 41.60
N LYS A 334 -15.62 16.60 42.51
CA LYS A 334 -15.54 16.82 43.97
C LYS A 334 -14.12 16.72 44.55
N ASN A 335 -13.38 15.66 44.21
CA ASN A 335 -12.01 15.47 44.68
C ASN A 335 -11.07 16.57 44.16
N ILE A 336 -11.21 16.93 42.89
CA ILE A 336 -10.45 18.00 42.25
C ILE A 336 -10.78 19.36 42.86
N PHE A 337 -12.05 19.63 43.12
CA PHE A 337 -12.48 20.86 43.79
C PHE A 337 -11.84 20.97 45.18
N TRP A 338 -11.81 19.87 45.94
CA TRP A 338 -11.10 19.81 47.22
C TRP A 338 -9.60 20.06 47.04
N MET A 339 -8.94 19.44 46.06
CA MET A 339 -7.51 19.67 45.78
C MET A 339 -7.22 21.15 45.43
N LEU A 340 -8.11 21.82 44.70
CA LEU A 340 -7.93 23.22 44.30
C LEU A 340 -8.19 24.21 45.45
N THR A 341 -9.16 23.92 46.32
CA THR A 341 -9.71 24.89 47.30
C THR A 341 -9.44 24.58 48.77
N GLY A 342 -9.18 23.32 49.11
CA GLY A 342 -9.14 22.81 50.49
C GLY A 342 -10.51 22.77 51.18
N ARG A 343 -11.61 22.96 50.44
CA ARG A 343 -12.99 23.01 50.97
C ARG A 343 -13.80 21.78 50.53
N MET A 344 -14.81 21.42 51.32
CA MET A 344 -15.78 20.41 50.89
C MET A 344 -16.63 20.95 49.73
N PHE A 345 -17.12 20.04 48.89
CA PHE A 345 -17.99 20.37 47.78
C PHE A 345 -19.43 20.51 48.32
N ASP A 346 -19.90 21.75 48.41
CA ASP A 346 -21.24 22.11 48.91
C ASP A 346 -22.33 21.95 47.83
#